data_AF-A0A3A8WBB4-F1
#
_entry.id   AF-A0A3A8WBB4-F1
#
_cell.length_a   1.000
_cell.length_b   1.000
_cell.length_c   1.000
_cell.angle_alpha   90.00
_cell.angle_beta   90.00
_cell.angle_gamma   90.00
#
_symmetry.space_group_name_H-M   'P 1'
#
loop_
_entity.id
_entity.type
_entity.pdbx_description
1 polymer ?
#
loop_
_entity_poly.entity_id
_entity_poly.type
_entity_poly.pdbx_seq_one_letter_code
_entity_poly.pdbx_strand_id
1 'polypeptide(L)' 'MANTEDNRASRTKSKNKYNAKAYDRFSVVVPKGEMQEIDRAAKEQGYKSRNEFVIAAINEKRGV' A
#
# COMPACT_ATOMS: atom_id res chain seq x y z
N MET A 1 16.92 7.29 30.03
CA MET A 1 16.95 6.26 28.96
C MET A 1 17.28 6.93 27.63
N ALA A 2 18.44 6.61 27.05
CA ALA A 2 18.96 7.24 25.84
C ALA A 2 18.14 6.84 24.59
N ASN A 3 17.58 7.82 23.90
CA ASN A 3 17.07 7.68 22.54
C ASN A 3 18.18 8.11 21.57
N THR A 4 19.20 7.27 21.40
CA THR A 4 20.28 7.53 20.45
C THR A 4 19.82 7.20 19.02
N GLU A 5 20.01 8.14 18.10
CA GLU A 5 19.57 8.10 16.69
C GLU A 5 19.99 6.83 15.91
N ASP A 6 21.05 6.17 16.35
CA ASP A 6 21.59 4.93 15.80
C ASP A 6 20.58 3.75 15.81
N ASN A 7 19.78 3.61 16.87
CA ASN A 7 18.82 2.51 16.98
C ASN A 7 17.61 2.65 16.03
N ARG A 8 17.25 3.89 15.66
CA ARG A 8 16.15 4.15 14.70
C ARG A 8 16.55 3.76 13.28
N ALA A 9 17.80 4.00 12.89
CA ALA A 9 18.31 3.63 11.57
C ALA A 9 18.34 2.11 11.38
N SER A 10 18.78 1.35 12.40
CA SER A 10 18.84 -0.11 12.37
C SER A 10 17.46 -0.79 12.31
N ARG A 11 16.49 -0.29 13.09
CA ARG A 11 15.09 -0.79 13.06
C ARG A 11 14.40 -0.51 11.73
N THR A 12 14.69 0.64 11.11
CA THR A 12 14.16 1.02 9.80
C THR A 12 14.71 0.13 8.69
N LYS A 13 16.03 -0.11 8.67
CA LYS A 13 16.68 -1.00 7.70
C LYS A 13 16.14 -2.43 7.78
N SER A 14 15.96 -2.96 8.99
CA SER A 14 15.43 -4.32 9.18
C SER A 14 14.00 -4.44 8.68
N LYS A 15 13.10 -3.52 9.05
CA LYS A 15 11.70 -3.53 8.58
C LYS A 15 11.57 -3.43 7.06
N ASN A 16 12.40 -2.63 6.39
CA ASN A 16 12.38 -2.53 4.92
C ASN A 16 12.78 -3.85 4.25
N LYS A 17 13.74 -4.58 4.82
CA LYS A 17 14.21 -5.87 4.28
C LYS A 17 13.15 -6.97 4.37
N TYR A 18 12.28 -6.96 5.37
CA TYR A 18 11.14 -7.89 5.47
C TYR A 18 10.03 -7.53 4.46
N ASN A 19 9.70 -6.25 4.34
CA ASN A 19 8.67 -5.80 3.42
C ASN A 19 9.00 -6.11 1.94
N ALA A 20 10.27 -5.98 1.55
CA ALA A 20 10.72 -6.28 0.18
C ALA A 20 10.72 -7.79 -0.16
N LYS A 21 10.76 -8.68 0.84
CA LYS A 21 10.72 -10.13 0.61
C LYS A 21 9.30 -10.68 0.46
N ALA A 22 8.31 -10.00 1.04
CA ALA A 22 6.93 -10.48 1.11
C ALA A 22 5.99 -9.78 0.12
N TYR A 23 6.35 -8.58 -0.35
CA TYR A 23 5.46 -7.76 -1.18
C TYR A 23 6.22 -7.11 -2.33
N ASP A 24 5.69 -7.30 -3.54
CA ASP A 24 6.04 -6.47 -4.69
C ASP A 24 5.34 -5.10 -4.57
N ARG A 25 6.10 -4.03 -4.83
CA ARG A 25 5.57 -2.67 -4.90
C ARG A 25 5.62 -2.20 -6.35
N PHE A 26 4.49 -1.79 -6.88
CA PHE A 26 4.40 -1.14 -8.17
C PHE A 26 3.76 0.25 -8.01
N SER A 27 4.21 1.19 -8.83
CA SER A 27 3.63 2.53 -8.88
C SER A 27 2.57 2.58 -9.97
N VAL A 28 1.38 3.06 -9.63
CA VAL A 28 0.27 3.23 -10.58
C VAL A 28 0.09 4.70 -10.84
N VAL A 29 0.14 5.08 -12.12
CA VAL A 29 -0.17 6.43 -12.56
C VAL A 29 -1.58 6.41 -13.10
N VAL A 30 -2.46 7.20 -12.48
CA VAL A 30 -3.84 7.39 -12.93
C VAL A 30 -4.02 8.84 -13.40
N PRO A 31 -4.96 9.10 -14.33
CA PRO A 31 -5.34 10.46 -14.72
C PRO A 31 -5.71 11.33 -13.53
N LYS A 32 -5.55 12.64 -13.69
CA LYS A 32 -5.92 13.62 -12.66
C LYS A 32 -7.43 13.56 -12.43
N GLY A 33 -7.85 13.34 -11.18
CA GLY A 33 -9.25 13.22 -10.77
C GLY A 33 -9.68 11.77 -10.51
N GLU A 34 -9.11 10.82 -11.22
CA GLU A 34 -9.45 9.39 -11.08
C GLU A 34 -9.07 8.85 -9.69
N MET A 35 -8.00 9.37 -9.09
CA MET A 35 -7.63 9.04 -7.70
C MET A 35 -8.78 9.29 -6.70
N GLN A 36 -9.56 10.36 -6.90
CA GLN A 36 -10.69 10.69 -6.02
C GLN A 36 -11.87 9.77 -6.28
N GLU A 37 -12.10 9.39 -7.54
CA GLU A 37 -13.15 8.44 -7.91
C GLU A 37 -12.86 7.06 -7.32
N ILE A 38 -11.61 6.58 -7.39
CA ILE A 38 -11.20 5.32 -6.77
C ILE A 38 -11.34 5.39 -5.24
N ASP A 39 -11.03 6.53 -4.62
CA ASP A 39 -11.24 6.72 -3.17
C ASP A 39 -12.72 6.64 -2.78
N ARG A 40 -13.58 7.25 -3.60
CA ARG A 40 -15.03 7.25 -3.41
C ARG A 40 -15.59 5.85 -3.62
N ALA A 41 -15.23 5.18 -4.72
CA ALA A 41 -15.63 3.81 -5.02
C ALA A 41 -15.19 2.83 -3.92
N ALA A 42 -13.97 2.98 -3.40
CA ALA A 42 -13.48 2.18 -2.27
C ALA A 42 -14.34 2.38 -1.02
N LYS A 43 -14.69 3.63 -0.68
CA LYS A 43 -15.56 3.94 0.47
C LYS A 43 -16.98 3.42 0.28
N GLU A 44 -17.56 3.61 -0.89
CA GLU A 44 -18.93 3.16 -1.22
C GLU A 44 -19.04 1.64 -1.15
N GLN A 45 -18.00 0.92 -1.54
CA GLN A 45 -17.94 -0.54 -1.46
C GLN A 45 -17.44 -1.08 -0.10
N GLY A 46 -17.13 -0.20 0.86
CA GLY A 46 -16.76 -0.59 2.23
C GLY A 46 -15.31 -1.07 2.40
N TYR A 47 -14.43 -0.82 1.43
CA TYR A 47 -13.02 -1.16 1.53
C TYR A 47 -12.28 -0.22 2.50
N LYS A 48 -11.30 -0.77 3.23
CA LYS A 48 -10.56 -0.01 4.25
C LYS A 48 -9.56 0.97 3.65
N SER A 49 -9.17 0.76 2.39
CA SER A 49 -8.17 1.57 1.72
C SER A 49 -8.27 1.43 0.22
N ARG A 50 -7.87 2.49 -0.50
CA ARG A 50 -7.73 2.48 -1.96
C ARG A 50 -6.90 1.31 -2.46
N ASN A 51 -5.81 0.99 -1.77
CA ASN A 51 -4.93 -0.11 -2.16
C ASN A 51 -5.61 -1.48 -2.05
N GLU A 52 -6.45 -1.69 -1.02
CA GLU A 52 -7.24 -2.92 -0.87
C GLU A 52 -8.27 -3.04 -1.98
N PHE A 53 -8.95 -1.94 -2.32
CA PHE A 53 -9.87 -1.88 -3.45
C PHE A 53 -9.19 -2.22 -4.79
N VAL A 54 -8.02 -1.63 -5.05
CA VAL A 54 -7.25 -1.92 -6.28
C VAL A 54 -6.81 -3.38 -6.32
N ILE A 55 -6.34 -3.95 -5.21
CA ILE A 55 -5.96 -5.36 -5.14
C ILE A 55 -7.17 -6.28 -5.35
N ALA A 56 -8.31 -5.97 -4.73
CA ALA A 56 -9.55 -6.73 -4.90
C ALA A 56 -10.01 -6.72 -6.37
N ALA A 57 -10.01 -5.55 -7.02
CA ALA A 57 -10.34 -5.42 -8.43
C ALA A 57 -9.37 -6.21 -9.35
N ILE A 58 -8.06 -6.20 -9.03
CA ILE A 58 -7.07 -7.01 -9.75
C ILE A 58 -7.34 -8.51 -9.57
N ASN A 59 -7.64 -8.97 -8.35
CA ASN A 59 -7.95 -10.37 -8.09
C ASN A 59 -9.24 -10.81 -8.79
N GLU A 60 -10.29 -9.99 -8.74
CA GLU A 60 -11.55 -10.25 -9.45
C GLU A 60 -11.32 -10.38 -10.96
N LYS A 61 -10.53 -9.49 -11.57
CA LYS A 61 -10.16 -9.57 -12.99
C LYS A 61 -9.26 -10.75 -13.33
N ARG A 62 -8.43 -11.20 -12.39
CA ARG A 62 -7.61 -12.43 -12.54
C ARG A 62 -8.45 -13.70 -12.42
N GLY A 63 -9.69 -13.63 -11.92
CA GLY A 63 -10.59 -14.78 -11.78
C GLY A 63 -10.13 -15.79 -10.73
N VAL A 64 -9.39 -15.33 -9.71
CA VAL A 64 -8.97 -16.13 -8.53
C VAL A 64 -9.94 -15.95 -7.37
#